data_AF-A0A1G9B0F2-F1
#
_entry.id   AF-A0A1G9B0F2-F1
#
_cell.length_a   1.000
_cell.length_b   1.000
_cell.length_c   1.000
_cell.angle_alpha   90.00
_cell.angle_beta   90.00
_cell.angle_gamma   90.00
#
_symmetry.space_group_name_H-M   'P 1'
#
loop_
_entity.id
_entity.type
_entity.pdbx_description
1 polymer ?
#
loop_
_entity_poly.entity_id
_entity_poly.type
_entity_poly.pdbx_seq_one_letter_code
_entity_poly.pdbx_strand_id
1 'polypeptide(L)'
;MGRYFSLSAASLLLASGSAGAQTSTQSALESAGAEAQQIEMLFWVMLSGGTVIWLGVVGLLLHSALVNRRRLAEKSASSIILWGGVVFPSVTLCALLAYALWLMPGLRPFAQASPAALRIEVTGRQFWWEVVYHPPLGPPVASANEIRLPVGERVELTLKSADVIHSFWIPPLGGKMDMIPGRTNRLSIMATKAGLFRGPCAEYCGTSHALMALSAVAMAPEAFRSWLAAQAIPAEGAGASGGALFLRHGCGSCHVVAGTDARGLIGPDLSHIGSRATVAAGILPNTEDAVASFIARSDLIKPGSRMPAFDMLPPDDIRAIAAWLRGLR
;
A
#
# COMPACT_ATOMS: atom_id res chain seq x y z
N MET A 1 32.23 33.48 26.80
CA MET A 1 30.90 32.85 26.91
C MET A 1 30.04 33.43 25.79
N GLY A 2 29.99 32.74 24.65
CA GLY A 2 29.39 33.23 23.40
C GLY A 2 29.10 32.06 22.47
N ARG A 3 28.01 31.37 22.75
CA ARG A 3 27.27 30.50 21.82
C ARG A 3 26.14 31.40 21.27
N TYR A 4 25.70 31.35 20.02
CA TYR A 4 24.94 30.29 19.38
C TYR A 4 24.92 30.48 17.85
N PHE A 5 25.07 29.37 17.12
CA PHE A 5 24.42 28.98 15.86
C PHE A 5 24.39 29.95 14.67
N SER A 6 25.37 29.79 13.77
CA SER A 6 25.18 30.01 12.34
C SER A 6 24.83 28.68 11.67
N LEU A 7 23.55 28.49 11.36
CA LEU A 7 23.07 27.51 10.38
C LEU A 7 22.74 28.30 9.12
N SER A 8 23.38 28.00 7.99
CA SER A 8 22.69 27.35 6.87
C SER A 8 23.54 27.29 5.59
N ALA A 9 23.19 26.29 4.79
CA ALA A 9 23.31 26.21 3.34
C ALA A 9 24.68 25.84 2.74
N ALA A 10 25.06 24.56 2.86
CA ALA A 10 25.65 23.82 1.74
C ALA A 10 25.68 22.31 2.08
N SER A 11 25.23 21.48 1.12
CA SER A 11 25.15 19.99 1.09
C SER A 11 23.68 19.55 1.11
N LEU A 12 23.14 18.85 0.09
CA LEU A 12 23.71 17.70 -0.58
C LEU A 12 23.55 17.73 -2.11
N LEU A 13 24.65 17.33 -2.74
CA LEU A 13 24.82 16.84 -4.09
C LEU A 13 24.44 15.35 -4.17
N LEU A 14 24.03 14.94 -5.39
CA LEU A 14 24.16 13.60 -6.01
C LEU A 14 23.22 12.47 -5.56
N ALA A 15 22.37 12.06 -6.51
CA ALA A 15 22.06 10.65 -6.71
C ALA A 15 22.08 10.36 -8.23
N SER A 16 23.28 10.04 -8.71
CA SER A 16 23.56 9.38 -9.99
C SER A 16 22.99 7.96 -10.00
N GLY A 17 22.53 7.53 -11.17
CA GLY A 17 21.88 6.24 -11.40
C GLY A 17 22.73 5.02 -11.05
N SER A 18 22.03 4.01 -10.52
CA SER A 18 22.45 2.61 -10.49
C SER A 18 21.24 1.77 -10.91
N ALA A 19 21.34 1.09 -12.05
CA ALA A 19 20.45 -0.02 -12.37
C ALA A 19 20.71 -1.14 -11.35
N GLY A 20 19.70 -1.52 -10.56
CA GLY A 20 19.84 -2.65 -9.63
C GLY A 20 19.13 -2.57 -8.28
N ALA A 21 17.97 -1.93 -8.19
CA ALA A 21 16.90 -2.20 -7.21
C ALA A 21 15.76 -1.23 -7.54
N GLN A 22 14.63 -1.71 -8.04
CA GLN A 22 13.44 -0.85 -8.11
C GLN A 22 13.00 -0.59 -6.67
N THR A 23 13.42 0.54 -6.10
CA THR A 23 12.98 0.99 -4.78
C THR A 23 11.48 1.23 -4.83
N SER A 24 10.71 0.37 -4.17
CA SER A 24 9.25 0.52 -4.13
C SER A 24 8.88 1.81 -3.40
N THR A 25 8.18 2.74 -4.05
CA THR A 25 7.78 3.99 -3.41
C THR A 25 6.57 3.77 -2.49
N GLN A 26 6.57 4.45 -1.34
CA GLN A 26 5.51 4.38 -0.31
C GLN A 26 5.15 5.80 0.20
N SER A 27 5.20 6.80 -0.66
CA SER A 27 4.92 8.19 -0.28
C SER A 27 3.56 8.66 -0.81
N ALA A 28 2.78 9.31 0.05
CA ALA A 28 1.55 9.99 -0.36
C ALA A 28 1.83 11.32 -1.09
N LEU A 29 3.07 11.81 -1.04
CA LEU A 29 3.53 13.04 -1.70
C LEU A 29 4.22 12.75 -3.06
N GLU A 30 4.28 11.49 -3.47
CA GLU A 30 4.80 11.08 -4.78
C GLU A 30 3.66 10.40 -5.56
N SER A 31 2.72 11.20 -6.08
CA SER A 31 1.55 10.63 -6.74
C SER A 31 1.86 9.96 -8.09
N ALA A 32 1.27 8.77 -8.24
CA ALA A 32 1.31 7.91 -9.41
C ALA A 32 -0.08 7.35 -9.79
N GLY A 33 -1.14 7.83 -9.15
CA GLY A 33 -2.53 7.54 -9.49
C GLY A 33 -3.38 8.81 -9.56
N ALA A 34 -4.49 8.74 -10.29
CA ALA A 34 -5.36 9.90 -10.51
C ALA A 34 -5.98 10.43 -9.20
N GLU A 35 -6.39 9.51 -8.32
CA GLU A 35 -6.95 9.84 -7.01
C GLU A 35 -5.88 10.46 -6.10
N ALA A 36 -4.66 9.91 -6.10
CA ALA A 36 -3.55 10.46 -5.31
C ALA A 36 -3.15 11.87 -5.77
N GLN A 37 -3.16 12.17 -7.07
CA GLN A 37 -2.85 13.51 -7.60
C GLN A 37 -3.81 14.58 -7.07
N GLN A 38 -5.11 14.26 -6.97
CA GLN A 38 -6.11 15.16 -6.40
C GLN A 38 -5.91 15.38 -4.90
N ILE A 39 -5.58 14.31 -4.16
CA ILE A 39 -5.26 14.38 -2.73
C ILE A 39 -4.00 15.22 -2.50
N GLU A 40 -2.96 15.02 -3.31
CA GLU A 40 -1.70 15.76 -3.23
C GLU A 40 -1.91 17.27 -3.47
N MET A 41 -2.70 17.64 -4.49
CA MET A 41 -3.05 19.04 -4.74
C MET A 41 -3.78 19.67 -3.54
N LEU A 42 -4.77 18.97 -2.98
CA LEU A 42 -5.49 19.44 -1.79
C LEU A 42 -4.53 19.63 -0.60
N PHE A 43 -3.61 18.70 -0.40
CA PHE A 43 -2.58 18.80 0.64
C PHE A 43 -1.74 20.07 0.47
N TRP A 44 -1.22 20.36 -0.72
CA TRP A 44 -0.40 21.55 -0.97
C TRP A 44 -1.17 22.86 -0.79
N VAL A 45 -2.45 22.90 -1.21
CA VAL A 45 -3.32 24.07 -0.98
C VAL A 45 -3.54 24.31 0.51
N MET A 46 -3.88 23.26 1.27
CA MET A 46 -4.12 23.35 2.71
C MET A 46 -2.83 23.70 3.47
N LEU A 47 -1.70 23.09 3.11
CA LEU A 47 -0.41 23.37 3.73
C LEU A 47 0.00 24.83 3.49
N SER A 48 -0.15 25.33 2.26
CA SER A 48 0.19 26.72 1.91
C SER A 48 -0.69 27.70 2.68
N GLY A 49 -2.01 27.50 2.65
CA GLY A 49 -2.96 28.35 3.38
C GLY A 49 -2.73 28.32 4.90
N GLY A 50 -2.55 27.13 5.47
CA GLY A 50 -2.26 26.94 6.89
C GLY A 50 -0.93 27.61 7.30
N THR A 51 0.09 27.53 6.46
CA THR A 51 1.39 28.19 6.70
C THR A 51 1.24 29.70 6.72
N VAL A 52 0.49 30.29 5.79
CA VAL A 52 0.22 31.74 5.75
C VAL A 52 -0.51 32.19 7.02
N ILE A 53 -1.57 31.47 7.42
CA ILE A 53 -2.32 31.78 8.65
C ILE A 53 -1.41 31.68 9.86
N TRP A 54 -0.63 30.59 9.97
CA TRP A 54 0.28 30.36 11.08
C TRP A 54 1.34 31.46 11.18
N LEU A 55 1.99 31.84 10.08
CA LEU A 55 2.94 32.95 10.04
C LEU A 55 2.29 34.27 10.43
N GLY A 56 1.05 34.52 9.99
CA GLY A 56 0.29 35.71 10.39
C GLY A 56 0.02 35.76 11.89
N VAL A 57 -0.48 34.67 12.48
CA VAL A 57 -0.78 34.59 13.91
C VAL A 57 0.49 34.70 14.76
N VAL A 58 1.54 33.96 14.41
CA VAL A 58 2.84 34.02 15.11
C VAL A 58 3.47 35.39 14.95
N GLY A 59 3.40 35.99 13.77
CA GLY A 59 3.89 37.34 13.50
C GLY A 59 3.18 38.39 14.36
N LEU A 60 1.85 38.33 14.45
CA LEU A 60 1.05 39.21 15.32
C LEU A 60 1.40 39.01 16.80
N LEU A 61 1.58 37.77 17.25
CA LEU A 61 1.99 37.45 18.61
C LEU A 61 3.37 38.05 18.94
N LEU A 62 4.35 37.83 18.07
CA LEU A 62 5.71 38.36 18.24
C LEU A 62 5.72 39.89 18.18
N HIS A 63 4.96 40.50 17.26
CA HIS A 63 4.84 41.95 17.17
C HIS A 63 4.24 42.56 18.46
N SER A 64 3.18 41.95 18.99
CA SER A 64 2.57 42.36 20.26
C SER A 64 3.53 42.22 21.45
N ALA A 65 4.25 41.10 21.54
CA ALA A 65 5.16 40.82 22.65
C ALA A 65 6.44 41.67 22.62
N LEU A 66 7.01 41.87 21.43
CA LEU A 66 8.34 42.44 21.25
C LEU A 66 8.33 43.93 20.88
N VAL A 67 7.34 44.39 20.11
CA VAL A 67 7.32 45.76 19.54
C VAL A 67 6.25 46.62 20.20
N ASN A 68 5.00 46.16 20.26
CA ASN A 68 3.88 46.98 20.69
C ASN A 68 3.21 46.45 21.97
N ARG A 69 3.81 46.77 23.13
CA ARG A 69 3.29 46.41 24.45
C ARG A 69 2.16 47.32 24.95
N ARG A 70 1.62 48.18 24.09
CA ARG A 70 0.52 49.08 24.46
C ARG A 70 -0.77 48.27 24.57
N ARG A 71 -1.55 48.56 25.62
CA ARG A 71 -2.89 47.97 25.77
C ARG A 71 -3.80 48.48 24.67
N LEU A 72 -4.37 47.56 23.89
CA LEU A 72 -5.42 47.89 22.94
C LEU A 72 -6.68 48.30 23.69
N ALA A 73 -7.42 49.26 23.15
CA ALA A 73 -8.76 49.56 23.64
C ALA A 73 -9.67 48.33 23.47
N GLU A 74 -10.56 48.11 24.44
CA GLU A 74 -11.44 46.93 24.47
C GLU A 74 -12.22 46.74 23.17
N LYS A 75 -12.78 47.82 22.61
CA LYS A 75 -13.50 47.78 21.32
C LYS A 75 -12.62 47.28 20.17
N SER A 76 -11.37 47.71 20.10
CA SER A 76 -10.42 47.28 19.06
C SER A 76 -10.01 45.83 19.25
N ALA A 77 -9.76 45.40 20.50
CA ALA A 77 -9.47 44.01 20.81
C ALA A 77 -10.64 43.09 20.44
N SER A 78 -11.87 43.45 20.83
CA SER A 78 -13.08 42.70 20.49
C SER A 78 -13.32 42.61 18.99
N SER A 79 -13.02 43.68 18.23
CA SER A 79 -13.11 43.67 16.76
C SER A 79 -12.11 42.69 16.13
N ILE A 80 -10.85 42.70 16.57
CA ILE A 80 -9.82 41.77 16.08
C ILE A 80 -10.21 40.32 16.39
N ILE A 81 -10.71 40.04 17.60
CA ILE A 81 -11.15 38.70 18.00
C ILE A 81 -12.35 38.26 17.16
N LEU A 82 -13.35 39.12 16.95
CA LEU A 82 -14.52 38.78 16.14
C LEU A 82 -14.12 38.46 14.69
N TRP A 83 -13.39 39.36 14.04
CA TRP A 83 -13.06 39.19 12.62
C TRP A 83 -12.00 38.11 12.38
N GLY A 84 -10.91 38.11 13.15
CA GLY A 84 -9.80 37.18 12.99
C GLY A 84 -10.03 35.81 13.65
N GLY A 85 -10.79 35.76 14.74
CA GLY A 85 -11.03 34.54 15.52
C GLY A 85 -12.36 33.85 15.23
N VAL A 86 -13.37 34.56 14.71
CA VAL A 86 -14.69 33.98 14.42
C VAL A 86 -14.99 34.04 12.92
N VAL A 87 -15.11 35.25 12.35
CA VAL A 87 -15.60 35.40 10.98
C VAL A 87 -14.64 34.77 9.96
N PHE A 88 -13.35 35.10 10.02
CA PHE A 88 -12.36 34.56 9.08
C PHE A 88 -12.29 33.03 9.15
N PRO A 89 -12.09 32.38 10.31
CA PRO A 89 -12.08 30.91 10.39
C PRO A 89 -13.38 30.28 9.91
N SER A 90 -14.54 30.82 10.28
CA SER A 90 -15.83 30.29 9.81
C SER A 90 -15.97 30.36 8.30
N VAL A 91 -15.64 31.50 7.67
CA VAL A 91 -15.70 31.65 6.22
C VAL A 91 -14.71 30.71 5.52
N THR A 92 -13.47 30.62 6.01
CA THR A 92 -12.45 29.73 5.44
C THR A 92 -12.84 28.27 5.54
N LEU A 93 -13.32 27.82 6.72
CA LEU A 93 -13.77 26.43 6.91
C LEU A 93 -14.99 26.10 6.04
N CYS A 94 -15.96 27.01 5.92
CA CYS A 94 -17.11 26.82 5.03
C CYS A 94 -16.67 26.71 3.56
N ALA A 95 -15.73 27.54 3.11
CA ALA A 95 -15.20 27.47 1.74
C ALA A 95 -14.44 26.16 1.49
N LEU A 96 -13.58 25.73 2.42
CA LEU A 96 -12.86 24.46 2.33
C LEU A 96 -13.81 23.26 2.33
N LEU A 97 -14.85 23.29 3.17
CA LEU A 97 -15.88 22.23 3.19
C LEU A 97 -16.62 22.17 1.85
N ALA A 98 -17.05 23.31 1.31
CA ALA A 98 -17.73 23.36 0.01
C ALA A 98 -16.83 22.82 -1.11
N TYR A 99 -15.54 23.19 -1.12
CA TYR A 99 -14.57 22.67 -2.06
C TYR A 99 -14.35 21.16 -1.93
N ALA A 100 -14.20 20.65 -0.69
CA ALA A 100 -14.02 19.22 -0.43
C ALA A 100 -15.24 18.40 -0.87
N LEU A 101 -16.46 18.89 -0.61
CA LEU A 101 -17.70 18.25 -1.06
C LEU A 101 -17.81 18.23 -2.59
N TRP A 102 -17.39 19.31 -3.26
CA TRP A 102 -17.35 19.38 -4.72
C TRP A 102 -16.34 18.41 -5.35
N LEU A 103 -15.21 18.14 -4.68
CA LEU A 103 -14.18 17.21 -5.16
C LEU A 103 -14.55 15.72 -4.95
N MET A 104 -15.45 15.43 -4.00
CA MET A 104 -15.79 14.06 -3.58
C MET A 104 -16.17 13.10 -4.72
N PRO A 105 -16.98 13.48 -5.73
CA PRO A 105 -17.31 12.58 -6.84
C PRO A 105 -16.10 12.14 -7.68
N GLY A 106 -15.06 12.97 -7.77
CA GLY A 106 -13.82 12.65 -8.48
C GLY A 106 -12.90 11.71 -7.68
N LEU A 107 -12.81 11.90 -6.37
CA LEU A 107 -11.99 11.06 -5.46
C LEU A 107 -12.60 9.69 -5.20
N ARG A 108 -13.93 9.60 -5.30
CA ARG A 108 -14.72 8.42 -4.97
C ARG A 108 -15.81 8.22 -6.03
N PRO A 109 -15.46 7.76 -7.25
CA PRO A 109 -16.39 7.63 -8.37
C PRO A 109 -17.39 6.47 -8.24
N PHE A 110 -17.87 6.17 -7.01
CA PHE A 110 -18.65 4.99 -6.60
C PHE A 110 -19.98 4.72 -7.33
N ALA A 111 -20.29 5.39 -8.43
CA ALA A 111 -21.55 5.27 -9.15
C ALA A 111 -21.43 4.80 -10.61
N GLN A 112 -20.24 4.74 -11.21
CA GLN A 112 -20.08 4.26 -12.58
C GLN A 112 -19.07 3.13 -12.64
N ALA A 113 -19.46 1.97 -12.10
CA ALA A 113 -18.86 0.71 -12.50
C ALA A 113 -19.11 0.57 -14.00
N SER A 114 -18.14 0.94 -14.83
CA SER A 114 -18.16 0.52 -16.21
C SER A 114 -18.19 -1.01 -16.18
N PRO A 115 -19.22 -1.68 -16.74
CA PRO A 115 -19.32 -3.14 -16.72
C PRO A 115 -18.10 -3.86 -17.33
N ALA A 116 -17.28 -3.12 -18.09
CA ALA A 116 -16.07 -3.58 -18.75
C ALA A 116 -14.78 -3.41 -17.92
N ALA A 117 -14.84 -2.81 -16.71
CA ALA A 117 -13.65 -2.59 -15.90
C ALA A 117 -13.20 -3.88 -15.19
N LEU A 118 -11.90 -4.15 -15.20
CA LEU A 118 -11.29 -5.23 -14.43
C LEU A 118 -11.66 -5.09 -12.94
N ARG A 119 -12.22 -6.16 -12.36
CA ARG A 119 -12.47 -6.25 -10.93
C ARG A 119 -11.37 -7.09 -10.28
N ILE A 120 -10.81 -6.57 -9.19
CA ILE A 120 -9.87 -7.30 -8.34
C ILE A 120 -10.48 -7.39 -6.94
N GLU A 121 -10.72 -8.59 -6.46
CA GLU A 121 -11.09 -8.83 -5.07
C GLU A 121 -9.81 -8.96 -4.23
N VAL A 122 -9.78 -8.24 -3.12
CA VAL A 122 -8.70 -8.32 -2.12
C VAL A 122 -9.32 -8.63 -0.77
N THR A 123 -8.83 -9.69 -0.13
CA THR A 123 -9.26 -10.10 1.21
C THR A 123 -8.10 -10.01 2.19
N GLY A 124 -8.29 -9.20 3.24
CA GLY A 124 -7.34 -9.10 4.35
C GLY A 124 -7.42 -10.32 5.27
N ARG A 125 -6.27 -10.92 5.57
CA ARG A 125 -6.09 -12.03 6.51
C ARG A 125 -4.91 -11.72 7.41
N GLN A 126 -4.91 -12.12 8.67
CA GLN A 126 -3.74 -11.97 9.55
C GLN A 126 -2.62 -12.91 9.08
N PHE A 127 -1.51 -12.43 8.51
CA PHE A 127 -1.12 -11.04 8.18
C PHE A 127 -0.63 -10.94 6.73
N TRP A 128 -1.52 -11.18 5.77
CA TRP A 128 -1.25 -11.27 4.33
C TRP A 128 -2.52 -10.90 3.53
N TRP A 129 -2.33 -10.67 2.23
CA TRP A 129 -3.40 -10.24 1.32
C TRP A 129 -3.72 -11.35 0.32
N GLU A 130 -4.95 -11.85 0.35
CA GLU A 130 -5.49 -12.69 -0.71
C GLU A 130 -5.97 -11.82 -1.86
N VAL A 131 -5.64 -12.19 -3.09
CA VAL A 131 -5.96 -11.41 -4.29
C VAL A 131 -6.62 -12.33 -5.31
N VAL A 132 -7.75 -11.92 -5.87
CA VAL A 132 -8.43 -12.65 -6.94
C VAL A 132 -8.80 -11.67 -8.05
N TYR A 133 -8.29 -11.92 -9.26
CA TYR A 133 -8.66 -11.17 -10.45
C TYR A 133 -9.90 -11.78 -11.07
N HIS A 134 -10.87 -10.94 -11.41
CA HIS A 134 -12.07 -11.32 -12.15
C HIS A 134 -12.01 -10.65 -13.53
N PRO A 135 -11.34 -11.26 -14.51
CA PRO A 135 -11.34 -10.74 -15.86
C PRO A 135 -12.77 -10.78 -16.44
N PRO A 136 -13.13 -9.88 -17.38
CA PRO A 136 -14.43 -9.90 -18.03
C PRO A 136 -14.72 -11.21 -18.79
N LEU A 137 -13.66 -11.86 -19.28
CA LEU A 137 -13.70 -13.13 -19.99
C LEU A 137 -12.71 -14.08 -19.32
N GLY A 138 -13.15 -15.30 -19.02
CA GLY A 138 -12.33 -16.35 -18.42
C GLY A 138 -12.57 -16.59 -16.92
N PRO A 139 -11.93 -17.61 -16.34
CA PRO A 139 -12.07 -17.92 -14.92
C PRO A 139 -11.35 -16.89 -14.04
N PRO A 140 -11.73 -16.79 -12.74
CA PRO A 140 -10.97 -16.01 -11.78
C PRO A 140 -9.53 -16.51 -11.65
N VAL A 141 -8.59 -15.58 -11.48
CA VAL A 141 -7.16 -15.89 -11.31
C VAL A 141 -6.74 -15.50 -9.90
N ALA A 142 -6.33 -16.49 -9.11
CA ALA A 142 -5.87 -16.28 -7.73
C ALA A 142 -4.41 -15.79 -7.69
N SER A 143 -4.10 -14.98 -6.69
CA SER A 143 -2.76 -14.51 -6.36
C SER A 143 -2.72 -14.12 -4.87
N ALA A 144 -1.58 -13.63 -4.40
CA ALA A 144 -1.43 -13.19 -3.02
C ALA A 144 -0.31 -12.17 -2.87
N ASN A 145 -0.50 -11.22 -1.94
CA ASN A 145 0.45 -10.20 -1.49
C ASN A 145 1.01 -9.25 -2.56
N GLU A 146 0.64 -9.43 -3.82
CA GLU A 146 0.99 -8.57 -4.92
C GLU A 146 -0.25 -8.33 -5.80
N ILE A 147 -0.50 -7.07 -6.14
CA ILE A 147 -1.44 -6.71 -7.18
C ILE A 147 -0.71 -6.12 -8.38
N ARG A 148 -1.25 -6.30 -9.58
CA ARG A 148 -0.76 -5.70 -10.81
C ARG A 148 -1.89 -4.93 -11.48
N LEU A 149 -1.55 -3.78 -12.04
CA LEU A 149 -2.51 -2.81 -12.53
C LEU A 149 -2.10 -2.31 -13.93
N PRO A 150 -3.04 -2.24 -14.89
CA PRO A 150 -2.80 -1.59 -16.16
C PRO A 150 -2.75 -0.06 -15.98
N VAL A 151 -1.69 0.58 -16.47
CA VAL A 151 -1.55 2.04 -16.47
C VAL A 151 -2.56 2.67 -17.41
N GLY A 152 -3.22 3.75 -16.97
CA GLY A 152 -4.22 4.48 -17.74
C GLY A 152 -5.61 3.84 -17.75
N GLU A 153 -5.77 2.68 -17.11
CA GLU A 153 -7.04 1.98 -17.00
C GLU A 153 -7.54 1.98 -15.55
N ARG A 154 -8.85 2.11 -15.39
CA ARG A 154 -9.50 2.15 -14.09
C ARG A 154 -9.85 0.75 -13.62
N VAL A 155 -9.48 0.44 -12.38
CA VAL A 155 -9.73 -0.86 -11.74
C VAL A 155 -10.70 -0.68 -10.58
N GLU A 156 -11.66 -1.59 -10.46
CA GLU A 156 -12.53 -1.71 -9.27
C GLU A 156 -11.91 -2.73 -8.31
N LEU A 157 -11.57 -2.27 -7.11
CA LEU A 157 -11.16 -3.11 -6.00
C LEU A 157 -12.35 -3.42 -5.12
N THR A 158 -12.61 -4.70 -4.90
CA THR A 158 -13.59 -5.19 -3.92
C THR A 158 -12.82 -5.65 -2.69
N LEU A 159 -13.05 -4.99 -1.56
CA LEU A 159 -12.22 -5.13 -0.36
C LEU A 159 -13.03 -5.80 0.75
N LYS A 160 -12.53 -6.95 1.22
CA LYS A 160 -13.14 -7.76 2.29
C LYS A 160 -12.11 -8.06 3.39
N SER A 161 -12.60 -8.46 4.56
CA SER A 161 -11.75 -9.04 5.61
C SER A 161 -12.30 -10.39 6.05
N ALA A 162 -11.40 -11.34 6.27
CA ALA A 162 -11.72 -12.68 6.75
C ALA A 162 -11.61 -12.83 8.28
N ASP A 163 -11.02 -11.85 8.99
CA ASP A 163 -10.79 -11.96 10.43
C ASP A 163 -11.04 -10.65 11.21
N VAL A 164 -10.08 -9.73 11.23
CA VAL A 164 -10.14 -8.45 11.98
C VAL A 164 -10.23 -7.28 11.00
N ILE A 165 -10.36 -6.06 11.49
CA ILE A 165 -10.31 -4.89 10.60
C ILE A 165 -8.89 -4.76 10.06
N HIS A 166 -8.77 -4.58 8.74
CA HIS A 166 -7.55 -4.16 8.05
C HIS A 166 -7.83 -2.85 7.32
N SER A 167 -6.82 -2.22 6.72
CA SER A 167 -7.06 -1.11 5.79
C SER A 167 -6.12 -1.20 4.61
N PHE A 168 -6.71 -1.31 3.43
CA PHE A 168 -5.99 -1.41 2.17
C PHE A 168 -5.53 -0.01 1.75
N TRP A 169 -4.22 0.15 1.54
CA TRP A 169 -3.68 1.44 1.13
C TRP A 169 -2.45 1.28 0.25
N ILE A 170 -2.46 1.96 -0.91
CA ILE A 170 -1.29 2.14 -1.76
C ILE A 170 -1.10 3.66 -1.92
N PRO A 171 -0.28 4.30 -1.06
CA PRO A 171 -0.21 5.76 -0.95
C PRO A 171 0.01 6.50 -2.27
N PRO A 172 0.92 6.04 -3.16
CA PRO A 172 1.12 6.69 -4.46
C PRO A 172 -0.09 6.62 -5.40
N LEU A 173 -1.03 5.68 -5.19
CA LEU A 173 -2.15 5.46 -6.12
C LEU A 173 -3.47 6.06 -5.63
N GLY A 174 -3.71 6.13 -4.32
CA GLY A 174 -4.93 6.73 -3.79
C GLY A 174 -5.07 6.66 -2.27
N GLY A 175 -6.25 7.03 -1.79
CA GLY A 175 -6.60 6.97 -0.37
C GLY A 175 -6.76 5.55 0.15
N LYS A 176 -6.66 5.39 1.48
CA LYS A 176 -6.92 4.11 2.15
C LYS A 176 -8.42 3.77 2.16
N MET A 177 -8.74 2.48 2.22
CA MET A 177 -10.09 1.99 2.47
C MET A 177 -10.07 0.83 3.45
N ASP A 178 -10.83 0.97 4.53
CA ASP A 178 -10.88 -0.02 5.59
C ASP A 178 -11.61 -1.28 5.11
N MET A 179 -11.17 -2.43 5.59
CA MET A 179 -11.73 -3.74 5.31
C MET A 179 -12.34 -4.28 6.59
N ILE A 180 -13.66 -4.38 6.62
CA ILE A 180 -14.40 -4.69 7.85
C ILE A 180 -15.03 -6.08 7.70
N PRO A 181 -14.79 -7.02 8.64
CA PRO A 181 -15.42 -8.33 8.60
C PRO A 181 -16.95 -8.23 8.44
N GLY A 182 -17.51 -9.02 7.52
CA GLY A 182 -18.94 -8.99 7.20
C GLY A 182 -19.39 -7.82 6.31
N ARG A 183 -18.49 -6.94 5.87
CA ARG A 183 -18.79 -5.88 4.89
C ARG A 183 -17.85 -5.95 3.69
N THR A 184 -18.41 -5.65 2.52
CA THR A 184 -17.62 -5.49 1.30
C THR A 184 -17.56 -4.01 0.96
N ASN A 185 -16.38 -3.43 1.11
CA ASN A 185 -16.12 -2.07 0.63
C ASN A 185 -15.62 -2.12 -0.81
N ARG A 186 -15.78 -1.03 -1.54
CA ARG A 186 -15.20 -0.87 -2.86
C ARG A 186 -14.20 0.27 -2.84
N LEU A 187 -13.23 0.23 -3.74
CA LEU A 187 -12.32 1.32 -4.01
C LEU A 187 -12.05 1.33 -5.51
N SER A 188 -11.99 2.49 -6.15
CA SER A 188 -11.53 2.59 -7.52
C SER A 188 -10.19 3.31 -7.54
N ILE A 189 -9.26 2.79 -8.33
CA ILE A 189 -7.95 3.40 -8.55
C ILE A 189 -7.62 3.38 -10.04
N MET A 190 -6.86 4.38 -10.49
CA MET A 190 -6.24 4.37 -11.81
C MET A 190 -4.78 4.80 -11.68
N ALA A 191 -3.87 3.86 -11.97
CA ALA A 191 -2.45 4.17 -12.03
C ALA A 191 -2.16 5.01 -13.27
N THR A 192 -1.46 6.14 -13.10
CA THR A 192 -1.08 7.06 -14.18
C THR A 192 0.39 6.91 -14.59
N LYS A 193 1.20 6.21 -13.79
CA LYS A 193 2.61 5.94 -14.06
C LYS A 193 2.91 4.46 -13.81
N ALA A 194 3.73 3.87 -14.67
CA ALA A 194 4.28 2.53 -14.43
C ALA A 194 5.27 2.57 -13.25
N GLY A 195 5.34 1.47 -12.48
CA GLY A 195 6.24 1.39 -11.34
C GLY A 195 5.88 0.30 -10.35
N LEU A 196 6.79 0.06 -9.41
CA LEU A 196 6.57 -0.78 -8.24
C LEU A 196 6.28 0.13 -7.04
N PHE A 197 5.14 -0.09 -6.41
CA PHE A 197 4.67 0.65 -5.24
C PHE A 197 4.51 -0.30 -4.06
N ARG A 198 4.69 0.23 -2.86
CA ARG A 198 4.46 -0.50 -1.61
C ARG A 198 3.19 0.03 -0.94
N GLY A 199 2.34 -0.90 -0.50
CA GLY A 199 1.15 -0.60 0.28
C GLY A 199 1.24 -1.21 1.67
N PRO A 200 1.21 -0.44 2.76
CA PRO A 200 1.11 -1.00 4.11
C PRO A 200 -0.36 -1.34 4.45
N CYS A 201 -0.58 -2.25 5.40
CA CYS A 201 -1.84 -2.27 6.14
C CYS A 201 -1.94 -1.00 6.98
N ALA A 202 -3.02 -0.23 6.82
CA ALA A 202 -3.20 1.07 7.47
C ALA A 202 -4.18 1.03 8.67
N GLU A 203 -4.48 -0.16 9.19
CA GLU A 203 -5.29 -0.36 10.40
C GLU A 203 -4.67 -1.43 11.28
N TYR A 204 -4.57 -1.16 12.60
CA TYR A 204 -3.89 -2.07 13.50
C TYR A 204 -4.61 -3.42 13.57
N CYS A 205 -3.97 -4.46 13.02
CA CYS A 205 -4.57 -5.78 12.89
C CYS A 205 -3.89 -6.85 13.76
N GLY A 206 -2.99 -6.48 14.67
CA GLY A 206 -2.32 -7.38 15.61
C GLY A 206 -0.79 -7.36 15.56
N THR A 207 -0.14 -8.41 16.08
CA THR A 207 1.31 -8.48 16.33
C THR A 207 2.18 -8.20 15.11
N SER A 208 1.79 -8.71 13.94
CA SER A 208 2.52 -8.51 12.67
C SER A 208 1.89 -7.43 11.80
N HIS A 209 1.13 -6.49 12.37
CA HIS A 209 0.52 -5.38 11.64
C HIS A 209 1.54 -4.60 10.78
N ALA A 210 2.65 -4.17 11.38
CA ALA A 210 3.71 -3.44 10.68
C ALA A 210 4.42 -4.27 9.59
N LEU A 211 4.23 -5.58 9.61
CA LEU A 211 4.83 -6.54 8.69
C LEU A 211 3.83 -7.04 7.63
N MET A 212 2.65 -6.41 7.53
CA MET A 212 1.62 -6.75 6.55
C MET A 212 1.63 -5.74 5.41
N ALA A 213 2.47 -5.97 4.41
CA ALA A 213 2.56 -5.13 3.23
C ALA A 213 2.10 -5.85 1.95
N LEU A 214 1.77 -5.05 0.95
CA LEU A 214 1.36 -5.42 -0.39
C LEU A 214 2.32 -4.78 -1.38
N SER A 215 2.73 -5.52 -2.40
CA SER A 215 3.38 -4.95 -3.59
C SER A 215 2.32 -4.60 -4.64
N ALA A 216 2.42 -3.42 -5.25
CA ALA A 216 1.56 -3.04 -6.37
C ALA A 216 2.42 -2.71 -7.59
N VAL A 217 2.22 -3.41 -8.70
CA VAL A 217 2.97 -3.23 -9.94
C VAL A 217 2.07 -2.59 -10.99
N ALA A 218 2.28 -1.32 -11.30
CA ALA A 218 1.63 -0.69 -12.43
C ALA A 218 2.49 -0.91 -13.69
N MET A 219 1.87 -1.40 -14.76
CA MET A 219 2.55 -1.74 -16.02
C MET A 219 1.72 -1.38 -17.24
N ALA A 220 2.35 -1.42 -18.42
CA ALA A 220 1.64 -1.17 -19.67
C ALA A 220 0.44 -2.14 -19.83
N PRO A 221 -0.71 -1.69 -20.35
CA PRO A 221 -1.90 -2.53 -20.51
C PRO A 221 -1.67 -3.84 -21.24
N GLU A 222 -0.85 -3.83 -22.30
CA GLU A 222 -0.49 -5.03 -23.07
C GLU A 222 0.28 -6.03 -22.21
N ALA A 223 1.28 -5.54 -21.45
CA ALA A 223 2.05 -6.36 -20.53
C ALA A 223 1.18 -6.93 -19.41
N PHE A 224 0.22 -6.14 -18.90
CA PHE A 224 -0.76 -6.61 -17.92
C PHE A 224 -1.62 -7.74 -18.48
N ARG A 225 -2.17 -7.60 -19.69
CA ARG A 225 -2.99 -8.64 -20.33
C ARG A 225 -2.20 -9.93 -20.57
N SER A 226 -0.97 -9.81 -21.07
CA SER A 226 -0.07 -10.97 -21.26
C SER A 226 0.25 -11.65 -19.93
N TRP A 227 0.54 -10.85 -18.89
CA TRP A 227 0.79 -11.38 -17.54
C TRP A 227 -0.43 -12.12 -16.99
N LEU A 228 -1.62 -11.50 -17.03
CA LEU A 228 -2.84 -12.11 -16.50
C LEU A 228 -3.20 -13.41 -17.21
N ALA A 229 -3.02 -13.48 -18.53
CA ALA A 229 -3.21 -14.71 -19.30
C ALA A 229 -2.21 -15.81 -18.89
N ALA A 230 -0.94 -15.44 -18.64
CA ALA A 230 0.08 -16.39 -18.17
C ALA A 230 -0.22 -16.92 -16.76
N GLN A 231 -0.79 -16.10 -15.87
CA GLN A 231 -1.19 -16.53 -14.51
C GLN A 231 -2.34 -17.55 -14.49
N ALA A 232 -3.10 -17.69 -15.58
CA ALA A 232 -4.13 -18.71 -15.68
C ALA A 232 -3.56 -20.10 -16.03
N ILE A 233 -2.28 -20.17 -16.41
CA ILE A 233 -1.60 -21.40 -16.81
C ILE A 233 -0.70 -21.83 -15.65
N PRO A 234 -0.78 -23.10 -15.18
CA PRO A 234 0.11 -23.59 -14.14
C PRO A 234 1.59 -23.37 -14.47
N ALA A 235 2.35 -22.81 -13.53
CA ALA A 235 3.79 -22.69 -13.67
C ALA A 235 4.49 -24.01 -13.37
N GLU A 236 5.58 -24.29 -14.10
CA GLU A 236 6.47 -25.39 -13.79
C GLU A 236 7.55 -24.93 -12.80
N GLY A 237 7.66 -25.63 -11.66
CA GLY A 237 8.71 -25.33 -10.68
C GLY A 237 10.08 -25.82 -11.12
N ALA A 238 11.14 -25.29 -10.50
CA ALA A 238 12.51 -25.68 -10.81
C ALA A 238 12.98 -26.85 -9.91
N GLY A 239 13.65 -27.86 -10.48
CA GLY A 239 14.21 -28.97 -9.71
C GLY A 239 13.18 -30.06 -9.34
N ALA A 240 13.48 -31.30 -9.74
CA ALA A 240 12.52 -32.40 -9.74
C ALA A 240 12.03 -32.85 -8.34
N SER A 241 12.78 -32.58 -7.26
CA SER A 241 12.47 -33.08 -5.91
C SER A 241 11.72 -32.08 -5.02
N GLY A 242 11.83 -30.77 -5.26
CA GLY A 242 11.29 -29.76 -4.35
C GLY A 242 9.77 -29.80 -4.21
N GLY A 243 9.05 -30.02 -5.32
CA GLY A 243 7.58 -30.19 -5.30
C GLY A 243 7.13 -31.44 -4.55
N ALA A 244 7.86 -32.55 -4.69
CA ALA A 244 7.57 -33.77 -3.94
C ALA A 244 7.81 -33.57 -2.43
N LEU A 245 8.89 -32.88 -2.05
CA LEU A 245 9.17 -32.53 -0.65
C LEU A 245 8.12 -31.57 -0.08
N PHE A 246 7.66 -30.59 -0.86
CA PHE A 246 6.59 -29.67 -0.48
C PHE A 246 5.29 -30.41 -0.13
N LEU A 247 4.91 -31.41 -0.94
CA LEU A 247 3.75 -32.25 -0.66
C LEU A 247 4.00 -33.19 0.53
N ARG A 248 5.16 -33.85 0.57
CA ARG A 248 5.54 -34.79 1.62
C ARG A 248 5.53 -34.16 3.02
N HIS A 249 6.00 -32.92 3.12
CA HIS A 249 6.05 -32.16 4.39
C HIS A 249 4.74 -31.43 4.69
N GLY A 250 3.68 -31.66 3.92
CA GLY A 250 2.33 -31.20 4.21
C GLY A 250 2.04 -29.74 3.83
N CYS A 251 2.94 -29.05 3.14
CA CYS A 251 2.72 -27.65 2.76
C CYS A 251 1.46 -27.48 1.88
N GLY A 252 1.13 -28.50 1.08
CA GLY A 252 -0.05 -28.55 0.22
C GLY A 252 -1.40 -28.62 0.94
N SER A 253 -1.44 -28.84 2.26
CA SER A 253 -2.69 -28.77 3.05
C SER A 253 -3.15 -27.34 3.28
N CYS A 254 -2.19 -26.39 3.31
CA CYS A 254 -2.46 -24.98 3.56
C CYS A 254 -2.39 -24.15 2.28
N HIS A 255 -1.48 -24.49 1.37
CA HIS A 255 -1.24 -23.73 0.15
C HIS A 255 -1.69 -24.50 -1.10
N VAL A 256 -2.14 -23.74 -2.09
CA VAL A 256 -2.41 -24.24 -3.43
C VAL A 256 -1.22 -23.94 -4.35
N VAL A 257 -0.89 -24.92 -5.20
CA VAL A 257 0.02 -24.75 -6.34
C VAL A 257 -0.66 -25.41 -7.54
N ALA A 258 -1.13 -24.60 -8.47
CA ALA A 258 -1.78 -25.08 -9.68
C ALA A 258 -0.86 -26.06 -10.44
N GLY A 259 -1.44 -27.11 -11.02
CA GLY A 259 -0.67 -28.18 -11.68
C GLY A 259 -0.13 -29.26 -10.75
N THR A 260 -0.40 -29.19 -9.44
CA THR A 260 0.00 -30.22 -8.46
C THR A 260 -1.20 -30.71 -7.62
N ASP A 261 -0.95 -31.65 -6.72
CA ASP A 261 -1.93 -32.14 -5.73
C ASP A 261 -2.14 -31.19 -4.54
N ALA A 262 -1.40 -30.07 -4.48
CA ALA A 262 -1.56 -29.06 -3.43
C ALA A 262 -2.85 -28.25 -3.66
N ARG A 263 -3.83 -28.40 -2.76
CA ARG A 263 -5.17 -27.78 -2.86
C ARG A 263 -5.56 -26.95 -1.63
N GLY A 264 -4.62 -26.65 -0.74
CA GLY A 264 -4.90 -25.89 0.48
C GLY A 264 -5.31 -24.44 0.19
N LEU A 265 -6.31 -23.94 0.93
CA LEU A 265 -6.86 -22.58 0.79
C LEU A 265 -6.70 -21.72 2.05
N ILE A 266 -5.91 -22.18 3.02
CA ILE A 266 -5.70 -21.49 4.30
C ILE A 266 -4.64 -20.40 4.14
N GLY A 267 -3.55 -20.73 3.44
CA GLY A 267 -2.44 -19.85 3.15
C GLY A 267 -2.56 -19.19 1.77
N PRO A 268 -1.61 -18.28 1.44
CA PRO A 268 -1.54 -17.67 0.12
C PRO A 268 -1.39 -18.71 -0.99
N ASP A 269 -2.01 -18.45 -2.14
CA ASP A 269 -1.68 -19.15 -3.38
C ASP A 269 -0.17 -19.02 -3.66
N LEU A 270 0.47 -20.11 -4.05
CA LEU A 270 1.90 -20.17 -4.37
C LEU A 270 2.17 -20.52 -5.84
N SER A 271 1.12 -20.62 -6.67
CA SER A 271 1.17 -21.09 -8.07
C SER A 271 2.15 -20.29 -8.93
N HIS A 272 2.33 -19.01 -8.64
CA HIS A 272 3.30 -18.13 -9.32
C HIS A 272 4.16 -17.33 -8.33
N ILE A 273 4.48 -17.89 -7.15
CA ILE A 273 5.27 -17.17 -6.13
C ILE A 273 6.61 -16.70 -6.69
N GLY A 274 7.21 -17.43 -7.63
CA GLY A 274 8.48 -17.09 -8.27
C GLY A 274 8.48 -15.76 -9.02
N SER A 275 7.32 -15.29 -9.49
CA SER A 275 7.19 -14.05 -10.28
C SER A 275 6.98 -12.79 -9.42
N ARG A 276 6.75 -12.94 -8.12
CA ARG A 276 6.50 -11.83 -7.17
C ARG A 276 7.76 -11.03 -6.90
N ALA A 277 7.60 -9.74 -6.60
CA ALA A 277 8.71 -8.89 -6.16
C ALA A 277 9.22 -9.27 -4.76
N THR A 278 8.30 -9.67 -3.87
CA THR A 278 8.60 -9.91 -2.45
C THR A 278 7.91 -11.18 -1.93
N VAL A 279 8.36 -11.65 -0.77
CA VAL A 279 7.74 -12.74 -0.01
C VAL A 279 7.42 -12.31 1.42
N ALA A 280 6.71 -13.16 2.16
CA ALA A 280 6.27 -12.91 3.54
C ALA A 280 5.36 -11.65 3.71
N ALA A 281 4.55 -11.34 2.69
CA ALA A 281 3.75 -10.11 2.60
C ALA A 281 4.60 -8.84 2.63
N GLY A 282 5.59 -8.76 1.72
CA GLY A 282 6.40 -7.56 1.53
C GLY A 282 7.52 -7.37 2.55
N ILE A 283 7.88 -8.36 3.35
CA ILE A 283 8.98 -8.21 4.33
C ILE A 283 10.33 -8.47 3.68
N LEU A 284 10.41 -9.50 2.84
CA LEU A 284 11.67 -10.00 2.30
C LEU A 284 11.70 -9.93 0.76
N PRO A 285 12.87 -9.72 0.13
CA PRO A 285 13.02 -9.89 -1.31
C PRO A 285 12.74 -11.34 -1.71
N ASN A 286 12.21 -11.55 -2.91
CA ASN A 286 11.90 -12.89 -3.41
C ASN A 286 13.17 -13.62 -3.91
N THR A 287 13.98 -14.10 -2.98
CA THR A 287 15.19 -14.89 -3.21
C THR A 287 15.03 -16.29 -2.62
N GLU A 288 15.82 -17.25 -3.09
CA GLU A 288 15.78 -18.62 -2.55
C GLU A 288 16.08 -18.64 -1.04
N ASP A 289 17.14 -17.95 -0.62
CA ASP A 289 17.52 -17.84 0.79
C ASP A 289 16.41 -17.20 1.66
N ALA A 290 15.73 -16.18 1.15
CA ALA A 290 14.62 -15.54 1.86
C ALA A 290 13.42 -16.48 2.01
N VAL A 291 13.09 -17.24 0.95
CA VAL A 291 12.02 -18.24 1.00
C VAL A 291 12.37 -19.35 1.98
N ALA A 292 13.60 -19.89 1.91
CA ALA A 292 14.10 -20.90 2.83
C ALA A 292 14.08 -20.42 4.28
N SER A 293 14.54 -19.19 4.53
CA SER A 293 14.53 -18.58 5.86
C SER A 293 13.11 -18.40 6.40
N PHE A 294 12.16 -18.00 5.55
CA PHE A 294 10.76 -17.84 5.95
C PHE A 294 10.08 -19.17 6.24
N ILE A 295 10.38 -20.23 5.48
CA ILE A 295 9.90 -21.60 5.76
C ILE A 295 10.45 -22.06 7.11
N ALA A 296 11.76 -21.90 7.33
CA ALA A 296 12.40 -22.35 8.56
C ALA A 296 11.89 -21.58 9.79
N ARG A 297 11.84 -20.24 9.73
CA ARG A 297 11.61 -19.36 10.90
C ARG A 297 10.57 -18.27 10.65
N SER A 298 9.38 -18.67 10.20
CA SER A 298 8.24 -17.75 10.01
C SER A 298 7.87 -17.01 11.31
N ASP A 299 8.07 -17.65 12.46
CA ASP A 299 7.83 -17.14 13.81
C ASP A 299 8.69 -15.90 14.14
N LEU A 300 9.98 -15.94 13.77
CA LEU A 300 10.92 -14.85 14.01
C LEU A 300 10.76 -13.72 13.00
N ILE A 301 10.53 -14.08 11.74
CA ILE A 301 10.40 -13.10 10.64
C ILE A 301 9.08 -12.35 10.75
N LYS A 302 8.01 -13.03 11.19
CA LYS A 302 6.66 -12.48 11.24
C LYS A 302 5.91 -12.96 12.50
N PRO A 303 6.19 -12.35 13.67
CA PRO A 303 5.61 -12.76 14.94
C PRO A 303 4.07 -12.80 14.93
N GLY A 304 3.50 -13.94 15.31
CA GLY A 304 2.06 -14.20 15.23
C GLY A 304 1.55 -14.62 13.84
N SER A 305 2.46 -14.92 12.91
CA SER A 305 2.14 -15.66 11.68
C SER A 305 1.41 -16.96 12.02
N ARG A 306 0.37 -17.27 11.24
CA ARG A 306 -0.37 -18.54 11.36
C ARG A 306 0.26 -19.70 10.60
N MET A 307 1.28 -19.43 9.76
CA MET A 307 2.13 -20.47 9.20
C MET A 307 3.16 -20.89 10.24
N PRO A 308 3.20 -22.15 10.69
CA PRO A 308 4.19 -22.62 11.66
C PRO A 308 5.61 -22.53 11.09
N ALA A 309 6.59 -22.44 11.96
CA ALA A 309 8.00 -22.59 11.61
C ALA A 309 8.29 -24.06 11.28
N PHE A 310 9.14 -24.30 10.28
CA PHE A 310 9.55 -25.64 9.85
C PHE A 310 11.04 -25.92 10.10
N ASP A 311 11.61 -25.36 11.17
CA ASP A 311 13.03 -25.53 11.54
C ASP A 311 13.41 -26.96 11.95
N MET A 312 12.43 -27.84 12.17
CA MET A 312 12.65 -29.26 12.37
C MET A 312 12.96 -30.04 11.08
N LEU A 313 12.73 -29.45 9.90
CA LEU A 313 13.03 -30.10 8.62
C LEU A 313 14.53 -30.06 8.30
N PRO A 314 15.07 -31.04 7.55
CA PRO A 314 16.44 -30.97 7.06
C PRO A 314 16.67 -29.69 6.25
N PRO A 315 17.79 -28.95 6.48
CA PRO A 315 18.07 -27.71 5.75
C PRO A 315 18.13 -27.89 4.23
N ASP A 316 18.58 -29.06 3.75
CA ASP A 316 18.61 -29.40 2.33
C ASP A 316 17.20 -29.54 1.74
N ASP A 317 16.25 -30.11 2.49
CA ASP A 317 14.86 -30.21 2.06
C ASP A 317 14.23 -28.82 1.95
N ILE A 318 14.46 -27.94 2.93
CA ILE A 318 13.96 -26.56 2.91
C ILE A 318 14.51 -25.81 1.70
N ARG A 319 15.82 -25.94 1.41
CA ARG A 319 16.44 -25.33 0.23
C ARG A 319 15.85 -25.87 -1.08
N ALA A 320 15.67 -27.19 -1.20
CA ALA A 320 15.07 -27.79 -2.38
C ALA A 320 13.63 -27.30 -2.61
N ILE A 321 12.82 -27.16 -1.55
CA ILE A 321 11.48 -26.58 -1.63
C ILE A 321 11.55 -25.10 -2.05
N ALA A 322 12.44 -24.32 -1.44
CA ALA A 322 12.61 -22.91 -1.76
C ALA A 322 13.00 -22.69 -3.23
N ALA A 323 13.97 -23.46 -3.74
CA ALA A 323 14.40 -23.45 -5.14
C ALA A 323 13.23 -23.77 -6.09
N TRP A 324 12.43 -24.79 -5.75
CA TRP A 324 11.26 -25.16 -6.53
C TRP A 324 10.20 -24.07 -6.57
N LEU A 325 9.86 -23.49 -5.41
CA LEU A 325 8.93 -22.35 -5.32
C LEU A 325 9.43 -21.14 -6.13
N ARG A 326 10.73 -20.84 -6.12
CA ARG A 326 11.32 -19.75 -6.91
C ARG A 326 11.19 -19.96 -8.42
N GLY A 327 11.09 -21.20 -8.87
CA GLY A 327 10.87 -21.59 -10.26
C GLY A 327 9.44 -21.35 -10.75
N LEU A 328 8.44 -21.33 -9.86
CA LEU A 328 7.02 -21.14 -10.20
C LEU A 328 6.74 -19.70 -10.68
N ARG A 329 6.89 -19.40 -11.97
CA ARG A 329 6.77 -18.04 -12.55
C ARG A 329 5.63 -17.91 -13.55
#